data_AF-A0A7S2RG35-F1
#
_entry.id   AF-A0A7S2RG35-F1
#
_cell.length_a   1.000
_cell.length_b   1.000
_cell.length_c   1.000
_cell.angle_alpha   90.00
_cell.angle_beta   90.00
_cell.angle_gamma   90.00
#
_symmetry.space_group_name_H-M   'P 1'
#
loop_
_entity.id
_entity.type
_entity.pdbx_description
1 polymer ?
#
loop_
_entity_poly.entity_id
_entity_poly.type
_entity_poly.pdbx_seq_one_letter_code
_entity_poly.pdbx_strand_id
1 'polypeptide(L)'
;EKIAAIRAKATNPTPPKIDHCQPSDTYPESFPHFVRGRDSLREYITSLFTSRIAMYDGAMGTMIQNYAKKNKLEEEEYRGERFKDWKCNTKGNNDQLSITQPHIIKGIYK
;
A
#
# COMPACT_ATOMS: atom_id res chain seq x y z
N GLU A 1 16.73 12.57 -23.29
CA GLU A 1 15.67 12.66 -24.31
C GLU A 1 14.64 11.52 -24.29
N LYS A 2 15.03 10.23 -24.39
CA LYS A 2 14.06 9.11 -24.48
C LYS A 2 13.06 8.99 -23.30
N ILE A 3 13.51 9.25 -22.07
CA ILE A 3 12.63 9.19 -20.88
C ILE A 3 11.58 10.31 -20.90
N ALA A 4 11.94 11.50 -21.40
CA ALA A 4 11.01 12.62 -21.51
C ALA A 4 9.92 12.35 -22.56
N ALA A 5 10.29 11.74 -23.69
CA ALA A 5 9.34 11.34 -24.73
C ALA A 5 8.36 10.25 -24.26
N ILE A 6 8.79 9.33 -23.39
CA ILE A 6 7.91 8.32 -22.78
C ILE A 6 6.94 8.96 -21.79
N ARG A 7 7.39 9.95 -20.99
CA ARG A 7 6.55 10.69 -20.05
C ARG A 7 5.46 11.51 -20.76
N ALA A 8 5.74 12.03 -21.95
CA ALA A 8 4.78 12.79 -22.76
C ALA A 8 3.63 11.95 -23.35
N LYS A 9 3.73 10.61 -23.36
CA LYS A 9 2.66 9.69 -23.80
C LYS A 9 1.66 9.34 -22.70
N ALA A 10 1.77 9.93 -21.50
CA ALA A 10 0.83 9.66 -20.42
C ALA A 10 -0.60 10.10 -20.82
N THR A 11 -1.54 9.18 -20.77
CA THR A 11 -2.92 9.26 -21.29
C THR A 11 -3.85 10.18 -20.51
N ASN A 12 -3.35 11.01 -19.59
CA ASN A 12 -4.19 11.83 -18.72
C ASN A 12 -4.14 13.31 -19.15
N PRO A 13 -5.16 13.83 -19.87
CA PRO A 13 -5.14 15.19 -20.41
C PRO A 13 -5.19 16.28 -19.33
N THR A 14 -5.60 15.91 -18.11
CA THR A 14 -5.47 16.75 -16.93
C THR A 14 -4.77 15.91 -15.86
N PRO A 15 -3.44 16.00 -15.70
CA PRO A 15 -2.79 15.33 -14.59
C PRO A 15 -3.41 15.92 -13.33
N PRO A 16 -4.04 15.11 -12.46
CA PRO A 16 -4.57 15.66 -11.22
C PRO A 16 -3.36 16.27 -10.49
N LYS A 17 -3.49 17.54 -10.09
CA LYS A 17 -2.50 18.24 -9.24
C LYS A 17 -2.59 17.62 -7.84
N ILE A 18 -2.23 16.35 -7.75
CA ILE A 18 -2.14 15.62 -6.50
C ILE A 18 -0.76 15.96 -5.98
N ASP A 19 -0.74 16.74 -4.91
CA ASP A 19 0.47 16.86 -4.14
C ASP A 19 0.76 15.50 -3.51
N HIS A 20 1.75 14.80 -4.06
CA HIS A 20 2.22 13.52 -3.53
C HIS A 20 3.20 13.73 -2.37
N CYS A 21 3.51 14.98 -1.99
CA CYS A 21 4.37 15.26 -0.86
C CYS A 21 3.65 14.84 0.43
N GLN A 22 4.22 13.85 1.09
CA GLN A 22 3.83 13.51 2.46
C GLN A 22 4.42 14.56 3.41
N PRO A 23 3.76 14.84 4.55
CA PRO A 23 4.33 15.67 5.61
C PRO A 23 5.74 15.17 6.00
N SER A 24 6.69 16.09 6.18
CA SER A 24 8.10 15.75 6.42
C SER A 24 8.35 15.00 7.74
N ASP A 25 7.39 15.04 8.66
CA ASP A 25 7.38 14.37 9.95
C ASP A 25 6.80 12.94 9.92
N THR A 26 6.28 12.50 8.76
CA THR A 26 5.61 11.19 8.63
C THR A 26 6.54 10.01 8.91
N TYR A 27 7.84 10.16 8.62
CA TYR A 27 8.84 9.12 8.81
C TYR A 27 10.04 9.65 9.60
N PRO A 28 10.76 8.79 10.35
CA PRO A 28 12.00 9.19 11.02
C PRO A 28 13.01 9.78 10.02
N GLU A 29 13.87 10.70 10.46
CA GLU A 29 14.92 11.28 9.60
C GLU A 29 15.86 10.21 8.99
N SER A 30 16.01 9.07 9.67
CA SER A 30 16.78 7.93 9.17
C SER A 30 16.10 7.17 8.02
N PHE A 31 14.84 7.47 7.73
CA PHE A 31 14.09 6.82 6.66
C PHE A 31 14.37 7.54 5.33
N PRO A 32 14.79 6.81 4.29
CA PRO A 32 15.13 7.45 3.02
C PRO A 32 13.89 8.07 2.38
N HIS A 33 14.00 9.35 2.01
CA HIS A 33 12.95 10.08 1.32
C HIS A 33 13.11 9.91 -0.19
N PHE A 34 12.05 9.44 -0.87
CA PHE A 34 12.05 9.23 -2.32
C PHE A 34 11.10 10.20 -3.01
N VAL A 35 11.64 11.12 -3.80
CA VAL A 35 10.83 11.99 -4.66
C VAL A 35 10.73 11.36 -6.05
N ARG A 36 9.50 11.01 -6.45
CA ARG A 36 9.22 10.39 -7.75
C ARG A 36 9.76 11.26 -8.89
N GLY A 37 10.72 10.74 -9.66
CA GLY A 37 11.29 11.41 -10.82
C GLY A 37 12.55 12.23 -10.56
N ARG A 38 12.94 12.44 -9.29
CA ARG A 38 14.26 12.95 -8.87
C ARG A 38 15.15 11.80 -8.42
N ASP A 39 14.62 10.94 -7.56
CA ASP A 39 15.37 9.86 -6.92
C ASP A 39 15.04 8.52 -7.58
N SER A 40 16.05 7.66 -7.75
CA SER A 40 15.90 6.34 -8.35
C SER A 40 15.68 5.28 -7.26
N LEU A 41 14.42 4.95 -6.99
CA LEU A 41 14.04 3.88 -6.05
C LEU A 41 14.75 2.55 -6.40
N ARG A 42 14.90 2.28 -7.70
CA ARG A 42 15.59 1.09 -8.19
C ARG A 42 17.05 1.06 -7.75
N GLU A 43 17.80 2.14 -7.96
CA GLU A 43 19.21 2.23 -7.56
C GLU A 43 19.36 2.04 -6.05
N TYR A 44 18.51 2.68 -5.25
CA TYR A 44 18.51 2.51 -3.80
C TYR A 44 18.30 1.06 -3.40
N ILE A 45 17.22 0.41 -3.88
CA ILE A 45 16.92 -0.99 -3.54
C ILE A 45 18.06 -1.91 -4.02
N THR A 46 18.60 -1.69 -5.21
CA THR A 46 19.75 -2.46 -5.72
C THR A 46 20.96 -2.31 -4.81
N SER A 47 21.31 -1.09 -4.40
CA SER A 47 22.43 -0.86 -3.48
C SER A 47 22.22 -1.54 -2.11
N LEU A 48 20.97 -1.58 -1.63
CA LEU A 48 20.61 -2.21 -0.37
C LEU A 48 20.77 -3.73 -0.45
N PHE A 49 20.31 -4.36 -1.53
CA PHE A 49 20.46 -5.81 -1.73
C PHE A 49 21.90 -6.25 -1.99
N THR A 50 22.76 -5.37 -2.50
CA THR A 50 24.19 -5.65 -2.66
C THR A 50 24.96 -5.49 -1.35
N SER A 51 24.56 -4.56 -0.48
CA SER A 51 25.29 -4.25 0.76
C SER A 51 24.88 -5.12 1.95
N ARG A 52 23.65 -5.64 1.97
CA ARG A 52 23.14 -6.43 3.09
C ARG A 52 22.00 -7.36 2.68
N ILE A 53 21.75 -8.38 3.50
CA ILE A 53 20.57 -9.23 3.38
C ILE A 53 19.35 -8.42 3.83
N ALA A 54 18.35 -8.30 2.95
CA ALA A 54 17.06 -7.71 3.25
C ALA A 54 16.04 -8.81 3.60
N MET A 55 15.16 -8.52 4.55
CA MET A 55 14.04 -9.38 4.91
C MET A 55 12.74 -8.74 4.46
N TYR A 56 11.84 -9.56 3.92
CA TYR A 56 10.47 -9.18 3.64
C TYR A 56 9.54 -9.64 4.77
N ASP A 57 8.37 -9.05 4.83
CA ASP A 57 7.30 -9.45 5.73
C ASP A 57 6.76 -10.85 5.40
N GLY A 58 5.99 -11.39 6.34
CA GLY A 58 5.41 -12.74 6.25
C GLY A 58 4.09 -12.80 5.46
N ALA A 59 3.44 -13.96 5.52
CA ALA A 59 2.19 -14.19 4.82
C ALA A 59 1.02 -13.37 5.41
N MET A 60 0.60 -12.32 4.68
CA MET A 60 -0.50 -11.43 5.06
C MET A 60 -1.83 -12.19 5.29
N GLY A 61 -2.18 -13.15 4.43
CA GLY A 61 -3.44 -13.89 4.53
C GLY A 61 -3.56 -14.70 5.83
N THR A 62 -2.48 -15.36 6.26
CA THR A 62 -2.45 -16.09 7.55
C THR A 62 -2.61 -15.15 8.73
N MET A 63 -2.01 -13.95 8.65
CA MET A 63 -2.17 -12.92 9.67
C MET A 63 -3.63 -12.46 9.75
N ILE A 64 -4.30 -12.21 8.63
CA ILE A 64 -5.73 -11.87 8.60
C ILE A 64 -6.58 -12.99 9.19
N GLN A 65 -6.32 -14.25 8.86
CA GLN A 65 -7.05 -15.38 9.43
C GLN A 65 -6.91 -15.45 10.95
N ASN A 66 -5.72 -15.16 11.49
CA ASN A 66 -5.50 -15.10 12.93
C ASN A 66 -6.29 -13.95 13.57
N TYR A 67 -6.36 -12.80 12.92
CA TYR A 67 -7.23 -11.70 13.34
C TYR A 67 -8.71 -12.11 13.28
N ALA A 68 -9.14 -12.81 12.22
CA ALA A 68 -10.53 -13.26 12.07
C ALA A 68 -10.96 -14.20 13.20
N LYS A 69 -10.08 -15.08 13.65
CA LYS A 69 -10.33 -15.95 14.82
C LYS A 69 -10.49 -15.18 16.13
N LYS A 70 -9.76 -14.08 16.30
CA LYS A 70 -9.78 -13.27 17.53
C LYS A 70 -10.91 -12.24 17.56
N ASN A 71 -11.19 -11.61 16.42
CA ASN A 71 -12.06 -10.44 16.30
C ASN A 71 -13.39 -10.73 15.57
N LYS A 72 -13.64 -11.98 15.16
CA LYS A 72 -14.82 -12.38 14.35
C LYS A 72 -15.02 -11.47 13.12
N LEU A 73 -14.10 -11.58 12.16
CA LEU A 73 -14.25 -10.93 10.85
C LEU A 73 -15.32 -11.67 10.03
N GLU A 74 -16.55 -11.17 10.08
CA GLU A 74 -17.71 -11.67 9.35
C GLU A 74 -18.01 -10.79 8.12
N GLU A 75 -19.06 -11.15 7.38
CA GLU A 75 -19.40 -10.51 6.10
C GLU A 75 -19.58 -9.00 6.25
N GLU A 76 -20.14 -8.56 7.37
CA GLU A 76 -20.38 -7.16 7.73
C GLU A 76 -19.07 -6.37 7.83
N GLU A 77 -18.03 -6.92 8.45
CA GLU A 77 -16.74 -6.24 8.56
C GLU A 77 -16.03 -6.16 7.21
N TYR A 78 -16.12 -7.21 6.39
CA TYR A 78 -15.57 -7.18 5.02
C TYR A 78 -16.27 -6.12 4.17
N ARG A 79 -17.60 -6.01 4.25
CA ARG A 79 -18.38 -5.01 3.52
C ARG A 79 -18.14 -3.59 4.03
N GLY A 80 -18.06 -3.43 5.35
CA GLY A 80 -18.11 -2.13 6.00
C GLY A 80 -19.32 -1.30 5.54
N GLU A 81 -19.27 0.01 5.76
CA GLU A 81 -20.36 0.89 5.30
C GLU A 81 -20.37 1.05 3.77
N ARG A 82 -19.18 1.05 3.14
CA ARG A 82 -19.02 1.36 1.72
C ARG A 82 -19.59 0.29 0.78
N PHE A 83 -19.63 -0.97 1.22
CA PHE A 83 -20.07 -2.10 0.39
C PHE A 83 -21.23 -2.89 1.02
N LYS A 84 -21.98 -2.29 1.96
CA LYS A 84 -23.08 -2.97 2.66
C LYS A 84 -24.13 -3.55 1.71
N ASP A 85 -24.49 -2.80 0.67
CA ASP A 85 -25.54 -3.13 -0.31
C ASP A 85 -25.03 -3.97 -1.48
N TRP A 86 -23.79 -4.48 -1.40
CA TRP A 86 -23.21 -5.30 -2.46
C TRP A 86 -23.96 -6.63 -2.59
N LYS A 87 -24.27 -7.01 -3.83
CA LYS A 87 -25.19 -8.13 -4.14
C LYS A 87 -24.59 -9.52 -3.92
N CYS A 88 -23.27 -9.63 -3.90
CA CYS A 88 -22.57 -10.89 -3.66
C CYS A 88 -21.76 -10.86 -2.36
N ASN A 89 -21.41 -12.04 -1.87
CA ASN A 89 -20.60 -12.18 -0.68
C ASN A 89 -19.17 -11.69 -0.96
N THR A 90 -18.61 -10.97 0.01
CA THR A 90 -17.30 -10.32 -0.04
C THR A 90 -16.34 -10.88 1.01
N LYS A 91 -16.83 -11.68 1.97
CA LYS A 91 -15.98 -12.37 2.94
C LYS A 91 -14.92 -13.21 2.23
N GLY A 92 -13.68 -13.01 2.65
CA GLY A 92 -12.49 -13.63 2.04
C GLY A 92 -11.75 -12.73 1.05
N ASN A 93 -12.34 -11.60 0.63
CA ASN A 93 -11.62 -10.58 -0.13
C ASN A 93 -10.73 -9.73 0.80
N ASN A 94 -9.50 -10.20 1.02
CA ASN A 94 -8.55 -9.56 1.94
C ASN A 94 -8.14 -8.15 1.51
N ASP A 95 -8.11 -7.86 0.21
CA ASP A 95 -7.72 -6.54 -0.29
C ASP A 95 -8.73 -5.47 0.12
N GLN A 96 -10.01 -5.84 0.17
CA GLN A 96 -11.10 -4.95 0.58
C GLN A 96 -10.95 -4.46 2.03
N LEU A 97 -10.32 -5.26 2.91
CA LEU A 97 -10.05 -4.88 4.29
C LEU A 97 -9.11 -3.68 4.41
N SER A 98 -8.31 -3.37 3.38
CA SER A 98 -7.52 -2.13 3.35
C SER A 98 -8.39 -0.88 3.33
N ILE A 99 -9.63 -0.99 2.85
CA ILE A 99 -10.61 0.10 2.78
C ILE A 99 -11.59 0.02 3.93
N THR A 100 -12.12 -1.17 4.22
CA THR A 100 -13.20 -1.33 5.21
C THR A 100 -12.69 -1.46 6.63
N GLN A 101 -11.52 -2.07 6.83
CA GLN A 101 -10.90 -2.30 8.13
C GLN A 101 -9.40 -1.90 8.15
N PRO A 102 -9.06 -0.64 7.82
CA PRO A 102 -7.67 -0.20 7.66
C PRO A 102 -6.85 -0.36 8.95
N HIS A 103 -7.50 -0.33 10.11
CA HIS A 103 -6.85 -0.51 11.41
C HIS A 103 -6.30 -1.93 11.60
N ILE A 104 -6.99 -2.96 11.07
CA ILE A 104 -6.54 -4.36 11.13
C ILE A 104 -5.30 -4.54 10.28
N ILE A 105 -5.34 -4.05 9.03
CA ILE A 105 -4.19 -4.12 8.12
C ILE A 105 -2.99 -3.37 8.70
N LYS A 106 -3.20 -2.16 9.22
CA LYS A 106 -2.15 -1.41 9.91
C LYS A 106 -1.58 -2.16 11.12
N GLY A 107 -2.41 -2.91 11.84
CA GLY A 107 -1.98 -3.75 12.97
C GLY A 107 -1.21 -5.01 12.58
N ILE A 108 -1.22 -5.43 11.30
CA ILE A 108 -0.39 -6.53 10.79
C ILE A 108 1.03 -6.06 10.47
N TYR A 109 1.18 -4.80 10.01
CA TYR A 109 2.44 -4.22 9.55
C TYR A 109 3.22 -3.44 10.63
N LYS A 110 2.64 -3.26 11.82
CA LYS A 110 3.30 -2.67 12.98
C LYS A 110 4.00 -3.74 13.80
#